data_AF-W4Q3P1-F1
#
_entry.id   AF-W4Q3P1-F1
#
_cell.length_a   1.000
_cell.length_b   1.000
_cell.length_c   1.000
_cell.angle_alpha   90.00
_cell.angle_beta   90.00
_cell.angle_gamma   90.00
#
_symmetry.space_group_name_H-M   'P 1'
#
loop_
_entity.id
_entity.type
_entity.pdbx_description
1 polymer ?
#
loop_
_entity_poly.entity_id
_entity_poly.type
_entity_poly.pdbx_seq_one_letter_code
_entity_poly.pdbx_strand_id
1 'polypeptide(L)'
;MNGCQRCSQFPKLESAGFLWFYSKNPLITEKLFDHSNIKLKNEQTILYSYQSFDELEKIMRELDKTFSNQEKIEILGTYSKEKDNQSRFMNMTPFPMLLERLQHREYVTIINQGLFTQHMQPIIQLQSDHVFGYEFLVRSLPNSHSFFPGELFSFSQRAGLQSNLDSQARIASIEVSSQKVKAGNKTIYQFSAFFHL
;
A
#
# COMPACT_ATOMS: atom_id res chain seq x y z
N MET A 1 -10.95 14.66 17.45
CA MET A 1 -10.54 13.28 17.11
C MET A 1 -9.32 13.37 16.21
N ASN A 2 -8.13 13.20 16.77
CA ASN A 2 -6.88 13.28 16.01
C ASN A 2 -6.70 11.96 15.26
N GLY A 3 -7.29 11.88 14.06
CA GLY A 3 -7.05 10.78 13.13
C GLY A 3 -5.57 10.72 12.78
N CYS A 4 -4.98 9.54 12.86
CA CYS A 4 -3.62 9.30 12.45
C CYS A 4 -3.46 9.70 10.98
N GLN A 5 -2.67 10.75 10.70
CA GLN A 5 -2.41 11.22 9.34
C GLN A 5 -1.62 10.20 8.49
N ARG A 6 -1.16 9.08 9.08
CA ARG A 6 -0.56 7.94 8.34
C ARG A 6 -1.60 6.95 7.79
N CYS A 7 -2.87 7.11 8.11
CA CYS A 7 -3.97 6.32 7.53
C CYS A 7 -4.57 6.99 6.28
N SER A 8 -3.91 8.02 5.73
CA SER A 8 -4.37 8.72 4.54
C SER A 8 -4.39 7.79 3.32
N GLN A 9 -5.39 8.00 2.47
CA GLN A 9 -5.45 7.34 1.17
C GLN A 9 -4.25 7.78 0.33
N PHE A 10 -3.57 6.82 -0.29
CA PHE A 10 -2.51 7.11 -1.23
C PHE A 10 -3.10 7.76 -2.49
N PRO A 11 -2.38 8.70 -3.13
CA PRO A 11 -2.83 9.22 -4.41
C PRO A 11 -3.02 8.06 -5.38
N LYS A 12 -4.07 8.11 -6.20
CA LYS A 12 -4.22 7.15 -7.29
C LYS A 12 -3.05 7.33 -8.26
N LEU A 13 -2.40 6.23 -8.62
CA LEU A 13 -1.39 6.27 -9.67
C LEU A 13 -2.06 6.44 -11.02
N GLU A 14 -1.74 7.52 -11.71
CA GLU A 14 -2.24 7.84 -13.05
C GLU A 14 -1.26 7.36 -14.12
N SER A 15 -1.71 7.22 -15.38
CA SER A 15 -0.84 6.80 -16.49
C SER A 15 0.24 7.81 -16.85
N ALA A 16 0.06 9.08 -16.47
CA ALA A 16 1.03 10.14 -16.62
C ALA A 16 1.13 10.96 -15.32
N GLY A 17 2.34 11.43 -15.01
CA GLY A 17 2.60 12.19 -13.80
C GLY A 17 4.08 12.35 -13.51
N PHE A 18 4.40 12.41 -12.23
CA PHE A 18 5.73 12.70 -11.72
C PHE A 18 6.16 11.73 -10.63
N LEU A 19 7.44 11.37 -10.62
CA LEU A 19 8.13 10.71 -9.52
C LEU A 19 9.05 11.71 -8.82
N TRP A 20 9.00 11.70 -7.50
CA TRP A 20 9.87 12.50 -6.65
C TRP A 20 10.79 11.57 -5.90
N PHE A 21 12.08 11.87 -5.92
CA PHE A 21 13.09 11.17 -5.15
C PHE A 21 13.88 12.13 -4.28
N TYR A 22 14.29 11.68 -3.11
CA TYR A 22 15.08 12.44 -2.16
C TYR A 22 16.08 11.50 -1.50
N SER A 23 17.31 11.95 -1.33
CA SER A 23 18.30 11.30 -0.47
C SER A 23 19.06 12.34 0.35
N LYS A 24 19.43 11.96 1.57
CA LYS A 24 20.35 12.75 2.40
C LYS A 24 21.80 12.62 1.94
N ASN A 25 22.11 11.56 1.19
CA ASN A 25 23.44 11.27 0.70
C ASN A 25 23.69 12.06 -0.61
N PRO A 26 24.63 13.03 -0.62
CA PRO A 26 24.86 13.87 -1.80
C PRO A 26 25.27 13.07 -3.05
N LEU A 27 26.02 11.98 -2.89
CA LEU A 27 26.46 11.14 -4.00
C LEU A 27 25.27 10.40 -4.64
N ILE A 28 24.31 9.95 -3.83
CA ILE A 28 23.08 9.32 -4.33
C ILE A 28 22.23 10.36 -5.06
N THR A 29 22.11 11.57 -4.50
CA THR A 29 21.36 12.67 -5.12
C THR A 29 21.95 13.09 -6.46
N GLU A 30 23.28 13.13 -6.58
CA GLU A 30 23.97 13.40 -7.84
C GLU A 30 23.71 12.31 -8.88
N LYS A 31 23.83 11.03 -8.50
CA LYS A 31 23.46 9.90 -9.38
C LYS A 31 22.00 9.97 -9.84
N LEU A 32 21.06 10.27 -8.93
CA LEU A 32 19.65 10.46 -9.27
C LEU A 32 19.50 11.62 -10.28
N PHE A 33 20.20 12.73 -10.07
CA PHE A 33 20.15 13.87 -10.99
C PHE A 33 20.67 13.54 -12.40
N ASP A 34 21.73 12.74 -12.51
CA ASP A 34 22.28 12.32 -13.80
C ASP A 34 21.30 11.47 -14.62
N HIS A 35 20.44 10.71 -13.93
CA HIS A 35 19.41 9.90 -14.56
C HIS A 35 18.08 10.64 -14.79
N SER A 36 17.90 11.87 -14.29
CA SER A 36 16.61 12.57 -14.35
C SER A 36 16.32 13.19 -15.71
N ASN A 37 15.09 13.02 -16.18
CA ASN A 37 14.60 13.72 -17.37
C ASN A 37 14.15 15.16 -17.08
N ILE A 38 14.00 15.53 -15.80
CA ILE A 38 13.74 16.90 -15.36
C ILE A 38 14.80 17.33 -14.35
N LYS A 39 15.54 18.39 -14.69
CA LYS A 39 16.55 19.01 -13.83
C LYS A 39 15.92 20.15 -13.04
N LEU A 40 15.46 19.87 -11.83
CA LEU A 40 15.12 20.93 -10.86
C LEU A 40 16.35 21.19 -9.99
N LYS A 41 16.86 22.42 -10.04
CA LYS A 41 18.13 22.82 -9.38
C LYS A 41 17.96 23.27 -7.93
N ASN A 42 16.72 23.49 -7.51
CA ASN A 42 16.39 23.95 -6.16
C ASN A 42 15.67 22.81 -5.43
N GLU A 43 16.14 22.54 -4.21
CA GLU A 43 15.70 21.48 -3.31
C GLU A 43 16.34 20.13 -3.63
N GLN A 44 16.80 19.40 -2.60
CA GLN A 44 17.48 18.09 -2.68
C GLN A 44 16.56 16.97 -3.21
N THR A 45 15.52 17.32 -3.95
CA THR A 45 14.51 16.43 -4.49
C THR A 45 14.66 16.38 -6.01
N ILE A 46 14.81 15.18 -6.55
CA ILE A 46 14.94 14.93 -7.97
C ILE A 46 13.58 14.55 -8.53
N LEU A 47 13.23 15.13 -9.68
CA LEU A 47 11.94 14.94 -10.33
C LEU A 47 12.10 14.16 -11.64
N TYR A 48 11.24 13.17 -11.85
CA TYR A 48 11.10 12.51 -13.14
C TYR A 48 9.66 12.66 -13.63
N SER A 49 9.45 13.02 -14.89
CA SER A 49 8.11 12.90 -15.51
C SER A 49 7.97 11.57 -16.21
N TYR A 50 6.74 11.07 -16.29
CA TYR A 50 6.37 9.95 -17.15
C TYR A 50 5.02 10.25 -17.81
N GLN A 51 4.83 9.77 -19.04
CA GLN A 51 3.62 9.94 -19.85
C GLN A 51 2.87 8.63 -20.07
N SER A 52 3.47 7.50 -19.67
CA SER A 52 2.85 6.18 -19.73
C SER A 52 3.35 5.28 -18.61
N PHE A 53 2.60 4.21 -18.34
CA PHE A 53 3.03 3.15 -17.43
C PHE A 53 4.28 2.41 -17.91
N ASP A 54 4.46 2.26 -19.23
CA ASP A 54 5.67 1.64 -19.79
C ASP A 54 6.91 2.52 -19.54
N GLU A 55 6.77 3.84 -19.67
CA GLU A 55 7.85 4.79 -19.35
C GLU A 55 8.16 4.77 -17.85
N LEU A 56 7.13 4.76 -17.01
CA LEU A 56 7.29 4.63 -15.56
C LEU A 56 8.05 3.35 -15.19
N GLU A 57 7.70 2.21 -15.78
CA GLU A 57 8.38 0.94 -15.55
C GLU A 57 9.83 0.97 -16.04
N LYS A 58 10.12 1.62 -17.17
CA LYS A 58 11.50 1.80 -17.66
C LYS A 58 12.33 2.62 -16.67
N ILE A 59 11.83 3.76 -16.22
CA ILE A 59 12.50 4.62 -15.22
C ILE A 59 12.80 3.81 -13.96
N MET A 60 11.81 3.11 -13.41
CA MET A 60 11.98 2.33 -12.19
C MET A 60 12.98 1.18 -12.37
N ARG A 61 12.97 0.49 -13.51
CA ARG A 61 13.94 -0.59 -13.83
C ARG A 61 15.37 -0.07 -14.00
N GLU A 62 15.54 1.11 -14.57
CA GLU A 62 16.86 1.73 -14.70
C GLU A 62 17.41 2.10 -13.32
N LEU A 63 16.61 2.78 -12.49
CA LEU A 63 17.00 3.11 -11.12
C LEU A 63 17.30 1.86 -10.29
N ASP A 64 16.49 0.80 -10.43
CA ASP A 64 16.70 -0.46 -9.72
C ASP A 64 18.03 -1.14 -10.09
N LYS A 65 18.51 -0.96 -11.33
CA LYS A 65 19.82 -1.48 -11.78
C LYS A 65 20.98 -0.57 -11.39
N THR A 66 20.76 0.74 -11.36
CA THR A 66 21.80 1.74 -11.08
C THR A 66 22.25 1.70 -9.61
N PHE A 67 21.31 1.54 -8.68
CA PHE A 67 21.60 1.65 -7.25
C PHE A 67 21.80 0.28 -6.61
N SER A 68 22.73 0.20 -5.65
CA SER A 68 22.88 -0.97 -4.78
C SER A 68 21.71 -1.09 -3.79
N ASN A 69 21.54 -2.27 -3.18
CA ASN A 69 20.49 -2.48 -2.18
C ASN A 69 20.61 -1.53 -0.96
N GLN A 70 21.83 -1.16 -0.57
CA GLN A 70 22.05 -0.20 0.51
C GLN A 70 21.63 1.21 0.09
N GLU A 71 22.03 1.66 -1.10
CA GLU A 71 21.63 2.97 -1.63
C GLU A 71 20.12 3.08 -1.82
N LYS A 72 19.45 2.01 -2.29
CA LYS A 72 17.98 1.99 -2.45
C LYS A 72 17.24 2.28 -1.15
N ILE A 73 17.76 1.82 0.00
CA ILE A 73 17.13 2.08 1.31
C ILE A 73 17.27 3.56 1.70
N GLU A 74 18.33 4.23 1.25
CA GLU A 74 18.57 5.66 1.49
C GLU A 74 17.84 6.60 0.52
N ILE A 75 17.22 6.05 -0.53
CA ILE A 75 16.39 6.79 -1.47
C ILE A 75 14.95 6.74 -0.97
N LEU A 76 14.40 7.92 -0.66
CA LEU A 76 12.98 8.10 -0.42
C LEU A 76 12.31 8.56 -1.71
N GLY A 77 11.12 8.06 -2.00
CA GLY A 77 10.37 8.54 -3.15
C GLY A 77 8.86 8.46 -3.00
N THR A 78 8.18 9.15 -3.91
CA THR A 78 6.71 9.19 -4.02
C THR A 78 6.31 9.52 -5.46
N TYR A 79 5.02 9.43 -5.77
CA TYR A 79 4.47 9.82 -7.06
C TYR A 79 3.33 10.83 -6.89
N SER A 80 3.13 11.67 -7.91
CA SER A 80 2.00 12.61 -7.98
C SER A 80 1.55 12.85 -9.41
N LYS A 81 0.29 13.24 -9.58
CA LYS A 81 -0.23 13.72 -10.86
C LYS A 81 0.29 15.12 -11.18
N GLU A 82 0.34 15.98 -10.16
CA GLU A 82 0.73 17.38 -10.30
C GLU A 82 2.21 17.61 -9.99
N LYS A 83 2.81 18.56 -10.71
CA LYS A 83 4.21 18.96 -10.53
C LYS A 83 4.44 19.81 -9.27
N ASP A 84 3.40 20.47 -8.77
CA ASP A 84 3.48 21.23 -7.52
C ASP A 84 2.65 20.51 -6.46
N ASN A 85 3.27 19.52 -5.82
CA ASN A 85 2.61 18.77 -4.76
C ASN A 85 3.16 19.21 -3.40
N GLN A 86 2.47 20.16 -2.77
CA GLN A 86 2.78 20.62 -1.41
C GLN A 86 2.78 19.48 -0.37
N SER A 87 2.08 18.38 -0.66
CA SER A 87 2.03 17.17 0.19
C SER A 87 3.08 16.10 -0.14
N ARG A 88 4.01 16.35 -1.08
CA ARG A 88 4.98 15.34 -1.57
C ARG A 88 5.74 14.62 -0.44
N PHE A 89 6.13 15.32 0.62
CA PHE A 89 6.88 14.74 1.73
C PHE A 89 6.04 13.79 2.60
N MET A 90 4.71 13.93 2.63
CA MET A 90 3.85 13.14 3.52
C MET A 90 3.76 11.67 3.12
N ASN A 91 4.05 11.35 1.85
CA ASN A 91 3.91 10.01 1.28
C ASN A 91 5.24 9.39 0.83
N MET A 92 6.37 10.01 1.16
CA MET A 92 7.68 9.48 0.80
C MET A 92 7.96 8.16 1.51
N THR A 93 8.40 7.16 0.74
CA THR A 93 8.70 5.82 1.21
C THR A 93 10.03 5.35 0.63
N PRO A 94 10.77 4.43 1.28
CA PRO A 94 11.98 3.87 0.71
C PRO A 94 11.76 3.31 -0.71
N PHE A 95 12.76 3.45 -1.59
CA PHE A 95 12.67 3.03 -2.99
C PHE A 95 12.16 1.59 -3.18
N PRO A 96 12.60 0.58 -2.39
CA PRO A 96 12.07 -0.78 -2.54
C PRO A 96 10.56 -0.87 -2.30
N MET A 97 10.04 -0.12 -1.32
CA MET A 97 8.60 -0.08 -1.04
C MET A 97 7.84 0.64 -2.15
N LEU A 98 8.41 1.73 -2.69
CA LEU A 98 7.83 2.43 -3.83
C LEU A 98 7.77 1.52 -5.06
N LEU A 99 8.85 0.78 -5.34
CA LEU A 99 8.93 -0.15 -6.46
C LEU A 99 7.83 -1.22 -6.37
N GLU A 100 7.65 -1.84 -5.19
CA GLU A 100 6.57 -2.81 -4.96
C GLU A 100 5.18 -2.19 -5.26
N ARG A 101 4.93 -0.96 -4.78
CA ARG A 101 3.66 -0.26 -5.04
C ARG A 101 3.41 -0.02 -6.53
N LEU A 102 4.46 0.32 -7.28
CA LEU A 102 4.35 0.62 -8.70
C LEU A 102 4.28 -0.64 -9.58
N GLN A 103 4.83 -1.76 -9.12
CA GLN A 103 4.74 -3.06 -9.81
C GLN A 103 3.37 -3.74 -9.59
N HIS A 104 2.77 -3.55 -8.41
CA HIS A 104 1.50 -4.17 -8.02
C HIS A 104 0.39 -3.12 -7.80
N ARG A 105 0.13 -2.33 -8.84
CA ARG A 105 -0.78 -1.17 -8.80
C ARG A 105 -2.21 -1.55 -8.43
N GLU A 106 -2.64 -2.72 -8.88
CA GLU A 106 -3.93 -3.31 -8.57
C GLU A 106 -4.08 -3.55 -7.06
N TYR A 107 -3.05 -4.06 -6.38
CA TYR A 107 -3.10 -4.26 -4.93
C TYR A 107 -3.10 -2.95 -4.16
N VAL A 108 -2.36 -1.93 -4.62
CA VAL A 108 -2.47 -0.58 -4.06
C VAL A 108 -3.92 -0.09 -4.14
N THR A 109 -4.57 -0.28 -5.30
CA THR A 109 -5.96 0.13 -5.52
C THR A 109 -6.91 -0.64 -4.61
N ILE A 110 -6.78 -1.97 -4.53
CA ILE A 110 -7.59 -2.83 -3.67
C ILE A 110 -7.50 -2.39 -2.21
N ILE A 111 -6.29 -2.17 -1.70
CA ILE A 111 -6.06 -1.74 -0.32
C ILE A 111 -6.64 -0.35 -0.10
N ASN A 112 -6.28 0.62 -0.93
CA ASN A 112 -6.60 2.02 -0.73
C ASN A 112 -8.11 2.32 -0.83
N GLN A 113 -8.83 1.59 -1.67
CA GLN A 113 -10.28 1.71 -1.87
C GLN A 113 -11.08 0.67 -1.06
N GLY A 114 -10.42 -0.22 -0.31
CA GLY A 114 -11.10 -1.27 0.44
C GLY A 114 -11.91 -2.24 -0.44
N LEU A 115 -11.40 -2.60 -1.63
CA LEU A 115 -12.12 -3.42 -2.62
C LEU A 115 -12.12 -4.91 -2.27
N PHE A 116 -12.56 -5.23 -1.06
CA PHE A 116 -12.65 -6.58 -0.55
C PHE A 116 -13.85 -6.71 0.38
N THR A 117 -14.23 -7.95 0.67
CA THR A 117 -15.30 -8.28 1.62
C THR A 117 -14.74 -9.12 2.76
N GLN A 118 -15.58 -9.37 3.77
CA GLN A 118 -15.24 -10.18 4.92
C GLN A 118 -16.12 -11.42 4.97
N HIS A 119 -15.48 -12.59 5.02
CA HIS A 119 -16.15 -13.84 5.36
C HIS A 119 -16.09 -14.04 6.87
N MET A 120 -17.21 -14.42 7.48
CA MET A 120 -17.27 -14.72 8.91
C MET A 120 -17.10 -16.23 9.11
N GLN A 121 -16.09 -16.63 9.86
CA GLN A 121 -15.85 -18.01 10.25
C GLN A 121 -16.16 -18.18 11.75
N PRO A 122 -17.10 -19.06 12.14
CA PRO A 122 -17.44 -19.24 13.54
C PRO A 122 -16.29 -19.90 14.32
N ILE A 123 -16.06 -19.43 15.54
CA ILE A 123 -15.14 -20.02 16.52
C ILE A 123 -16.00 -20.80 17.53
N ILE A 124 -15.81 -22.12 17.61
CA ILE A 124 -16.61 -23.01 18.43
C ILE A 124 -15.91 -23.31 19.76
N GLN A 125 -16.64 -23.20 20.87
CA GLN A 125 -16.16 -23.64 22.18
C GLN A 125 -16.30 -25.16 22.31
N LEU A 126 -15.18 -25.89 22.33
CA LEU A 126 -15.17 -27.36 22.31
C LEU A 126 -15.95 -28.02 23.46
N GLN A 127 -16.02 -27.40 24.65
CA GLN A 127 -16.72 -28.00 25.79
C GLN A 127 -18.24 -27.94 25.68
N SER A 128 -18.77 -26.97 24.94
CA SER A 128 -20.21 -26.69 24.89
C SER A 128 -20.79 -26.80 23.49
N ASP A 129 -19.93 -26.93 22.46
CA ASP A 129 -20.27 -26.89 21.04
C ASP A 129 -21.04 -25.61 20.62
N HIS A 130 -20.94 -24.55 21.43
CA HIS A 130 -21.56 -23.27 21.13
C HIS A 130 -20.58 -22.33 20.42
N VAL A 131 -21.14 -21.43 19.59
CA VAL A 131 -20.36 -20.36 18.95
C VAL A 131 -19.89 -19.37 20.02
N PHE A 132 -18.57 -19.30 20.21
CA PHE A 132 -17.91 -18.36 21.12
C PHE A 132 -17.73 -16.97 20.48
N GLY A 133 -17.54 -16.94 19.16
CA GLY A 133 -17.35 -15.72 18.39
C GLY A 133 -17.17 -16.02 16.89
N TYR A 134 -16.72 -15.01 16.16
CA TYR A 134 -16.46 -15.10 14.72
C TYR A 134 -15.11 -14.48 14.39
N GLU A 135 -14.36 -15.12 13.50
CA GLU A 135 -13.19 -14.55 12.82
C GLU A 135 -13.63 -13.94 11.48
N PHE A 136 -13.05 -12.80 11.12
CA PHE A 136 -13.35 -12.09 9.88
C PHE A 136 -12.16 -12.22 8.92
N LEU A 137 -12.41 -12.86 7.78
CA LEU A 137 -11.39 -13.17 6.78
C LEU A 137 -11.58 -12.31 5.53
N VAL A 138 -10.53 -11.58 5.15
CA VAL A 138 -10.51 -10.78 3.92
C VAL A 138 -10.67 -11.68 2.70
N ARG A 139 -11.56 -11.32 1.78
CA ARG A 139 -11.80 -12.01 0.51
C ARG A 139 -12.02 -11.01 -0.63
N SER A 140 -11.70 -11.40 -1.86
CA SER A 140 -12.04 -10.61 -3.05
C SER A 140 -13.55 -10.46 -3.20
N LEU A 141 -14.01 -9.33 -3.73
CA LEU A 141 -15.43 -9.16 -4.04
C LEU A 141 -15.84 -10.08 -5.20
N PRO A 142 -17.05 -10.66 -5.18
CA PRO A 142 -17.58 -11.38 -6.33
C PRO A 142 -17.62 -10.46 -7.55
N ASN A 143 -17.01 -10.89 -8.67
CA ASN A 143 -16.91 -10.13 -9.93
C ASN A 143 -16.00 -8.88 -9.91
N SER A 144 -15.05 -8.78 -8.97
CA SER A 144 -14.01 -7.74 -8.97
C SER A 144 -12.61 -8.31 -9.23
N HIS A 145 -11.57 -7.53 -8.92
CA HIS A 145 -10.18 -7.97 -8.94
C HIS A 145 -10.01 -9.19 -8.02
N SER A 146 -9.85 -10.36 -8.63
CA SER A 146 -9.53 -11.59 -7.90
C SER A 146 -8.13 -11.47 -7.31
N PHE A 147 -7.99 -11.76 -6.02
CA PHE A 147 -6.70 -11.81 -5.34
C PHE A 147 -6.70 -12.90 -4.27
N PHE A 148 -5.53 -13.47 -3.97
CA PHE A 148 -5.38 -14.35 -2.83
C PHE A 148 -5.08 -13.52 -1.57
N PRO A 149 -5.81 -13.70 -0.45
CA PRO A 149 -5.60 -12.88 0.75
C PRO A 149 -4.15 -12.91 1.25
N GLY A 150 -3.50 -14.08 1.24
CA GLY A 150 -2.09 -14.21 1.61
C GLY A 150 -1.14 -13.37 0.75
N GLU A 151 -1.39 -13.26 -0.55
CA GLU A 151 -0.62 -12.38 -1.45
C GLU A 151 -0.84 -10.91 -1.11
N LEU A 152 -2.08 -10.49 -0.85
CA LEU A 152 -2.42 -9.12 -0.48
C LEU A 152 -1.74 -8.70 0.83
N PHE A 153 -1.73 -9.58 1.84
CA PHE A 153 -1.03 -9.33 3.12
C PHE A 153 0.48 -9.29 2.93
N SER A 154 1.05 -10.21 2.14
CA SER A 154 2.49 -10.25 1.87
C SER A 154 2.93 -8.98 1.12
N PHE A 155 2.18 -8.57 0.11
CA PHE A 155 2.37 -7.31 -0.61
C PHE A 155 2.29 -6.11 0.33
N SER A 156 1.27 -6.04 1.20
CA SER A 156 1.09 -4.91 2.12
C SER A 156 2.30 -4.72 3.05
N GLN A 157 2.97 -5.79 3.43
CA GLN A 157 4.20 -5.71 4.24
C GLN A 157 5.35 -5.15 3.41
N ARG A 158 5.59 -5.71 2.21
CA ARG A 158 6.69 -5.27 1.33
C ARG A 158 6.53 -3.83 0.85
N ALA A 159 5.30 -3.41 0.60
CA ALA A 159 4.95 -2.06 0.15
C ALA A 159 4.80 -1.05 1.31
N GLY A 160 4.92 -1.47 2.58
CA GLY A 160 4.69 -0.60 3.74
C GLY A 160 3.26 -0.08 3.84
N LEU A 161 2.28 -0.88 3.42
CA LEU A 161 0.84 -0.61 3.42
C LEU A 161 0.06 -1.40 4.48
N GLN A 162 0.74 -2.18 5.33
CA GLN A 162 0.12 -3.06 6.32
C GLN A 162 -0.91 -2.32 7.21
N SER A 163 -0.54 -1.17 7.78
CA SER A 163 -1.46 -0.40 8.63
C SER A 163 -2.68 0.12 7.86
N ASN A 164 -2.56 0.40 6.56
CA ASN A 164 -3.67 0.82 5.73
C ASN A 164 -4.62 -0.36 5.47
N LEU A 165 -4.08 -1.52 5.08
CA LEU A 165 -4.84 -2.76 4.91
C LEU A 165 -5.58 -3.13 6.20
N ASP A 166 -4.91 -3.11 7.35
CA ASP A 166 -5.50 -3.44 8.65
C ASP A 166 -6.65 -2.48 9.01
N SER A 167 -6.47 -1.18 8.76
CA SER A 167 -7.50 -0.18 9.00
C SER A 167 -8.73 -0.41 8.13
N GLN A 168 -8.54 -0.67 6.83
CA GLN A 168 -9.63 -0.91 5.89
C GLN A 168 -10.35 -2.24 6.18
N ALA A 169 -9.59 -3.30 6.49
CA ALA A 169 -10.13 -4.58 6.92
C ALA A 169 -10.99 -4.44 8.18
N ARG A 170 -10.53 -3.66 9.15
CA ARG A 170 -11.27 -3.40 10.39
C ARG A 170 -12.58 -2.67 10.16
N ILE A 171 -12.58 -1.63 9.32
CA ILE A 171 -13.80 -0.89 8.96
C ILE A 171 -14.81 -1.84 8.32
N ALA A 172 -14.38 -2.60 7.31
CA ALA A 172 -15.23 -3.58 6.63
C ALA A 172 -15.79 -4.65 7.59
N SER A 173 -14.99 -5.12 8.55
CA SER A 173 -15.46 -6.10 9.55
C SER A 173 -16.51 -5.52 10.51
N ILE A 174 -16.36 -4.27 10.92
CA ILE A 174 -17.36 -3.58 11.76
C ILE A 174 -18.67 -3.44 10.99
N GLU A 175 -18.62 -3.05 9.72
CA GLU A 175 -19.80 -2.91 8.86
C GLU A 175 -20.53 -4.25 8.71
N VAL A 176 -19.81 -5.32 8.34
CA VAL A 176 -20.40 -6.66 8.18
C VAL A 176 -20.95 -7.20 9.51
N SER A 177 -20.22 -7.00 10.61
CA SER A 177 -20.66 -7.41 11.94
C SER A 177 -21.96 -6.71 12.34
N SER A 178 -22.06 -5.40 12.12
CA SER A 178 -23.26 -4.61 12.46
C SER A 178 -24.53 -5.10 11.75
N GLN A 179 -24.39 -5.69 10.56
CA GLN A 179 -25.51 -6.21 9.77
C GLN A 179 -25.87 -7.65 10.11
N LYS A 180 -24.90 -8.49 10.50
CA LYS A 180 -25.07 -9.95 10.55
C LYS A 180 -24.96 -10.57 11.94
N VAL A 181 -24.39 -9.88 12.91
CA VAL A 181 -24.22 -10.40 14.27
C VAL A 181 -25.34 -9.88 15.15
N LYS A 182 -26.12 -10.80 15.75
CA LYS A 182 -27.17 -10.45 16.72
C LYS A 182 -26.56 -9.79 17.96
N ALA A 183 -27.24 -8.79 18.50
CA ALA A 183 -26.86 -8.13 19.75
C ALA A 183 -26.66 -9.16 20.87
N GLY A 184 -25.53 -9.08 21.58
CA GLY A 184 -25.17 -9.98 22.69
C GLY A 184 -24.08 -11.02 22.38
N ASN A 185 -23.71 -11.24 21.12
CA ASN A 185 -22.61 -12.12 20.76
C ASN A 185 -21.26 -11.39 20.78
N LYS A 186 -20.24 -11.98 21.41
CA LYS A 186 -18.88 -11.43 21.40
C LYS A 186 -18.30 -11.54 19.98
N THR A 187 -17.80 -10.44 19.46
CA THR A 187 -17.10 -10.41 18.16
C THR A 187 -15.60 -10.31 18.41
N ILE A 188 -14.83 -11.22 17.84
CA ILE A 188 -13.36 -11.23 17.96
C ILE A 188 -12.81 -10.78 16.60
N TYR A 189 -12.26 -9.57 16.58
CA TYR A 189 -11.64 -9.05 15.37
C TYR A 189 -10.20 -9.53 15.31
N GLN A 190 -9.98 -10.70 14.71
CA GLN A 190 -8.64 -11.21 14.41
C GLN A 190 -8.32 -10.95 12.94
N PHE A 191 -7.27 -10.17 12.70
CA PHE A 191 -6.77 -9.85 11.36
C PHE A 191 -5.53 -10.70 11.16
N SER A 192 -5.64 -11.78 10.39
CA SER A 192 -4.50 -12.65 10.11
C SER A 192 -4.51 -13.08 8.65
N ALA A 193 -3.30 -13.28 8.11
CA ALA A 193 -3.09 -13.74 6.73
C ALA A 193 -3.26 -15.26 6.56
N PHE A 194 -3.62 -15.99 7.63
CA PHE A 194 -3.49 -17.45 7.65
C PHE A 194 -4.84 -18.16 7.64
N PHE A 195 -5.08 -18.90 6.56
CA PHE A 195 -5.27 -20.36 6.59
C PHE A 195 -5.08 -20.91 5.16
N HIS A 196 -3.93 -21.52 4.90
CA HIS A 196 -3.86 -22.64 3.96
C HIS A 196 -4.25 -23.88 4.74
N LEU A 197 -5.48 -24.33 4.55
CA LEU A 197 -5.90 -25.71 4.77
C LEU A 197 -6.75 -26.12 3.57
#